data_AF-A0A840N177-F1
#
_entry.id   AF-A0A840N177-F1
#
_cell.length_a   1.000
_cell.length_b   1.000
_cell.length_c   1.000
_cell.angle_alpha   90.00
_cell.angle_beta   90.00
_cell.angle_gamma   90.00
#
_symmetry.space_group_name_H-M   'P 1'
#
loop_
_entity.id
_entity.type
_entity.pdbx_description
1 polymer ?
#
loop_
_entity_poly.entity_id
_entity_poly.type
_entity_poly.pdbx_seq_one_letter_code
_entity_poly.pdbx_strand_id
1 'polypeptide(L)'
;MKRTAFAIVLALSVIVSGFAQAQVFPPGGVNNQPVIPFPVAPPPPPPPIVVPTVPQMNSPPPFALQNTTPGYVTQDTPPKRVLKRERRPSFSDRVARCLDDGAAWGLNPNQRAAYSRQCANQ
;
A
#
# COMPACT_ATOMS: atom_id res chain seq x y z
N MET A 1 4.35 -45.89 -46.08
CA MET A 1 3.98 -44.47 -45.80
C MET A 1 4.21 -44.06 -44.35
N LYS A 2 3.78 -44.81 -43.32
CA LYS A 2 3.97 -44.41 -41.91
C LYS A 2 5.45 -44.42 -41.43
N ARG A 3 6.22 -45.45 -41.81
CA ARG A 3 7.64 -45.58 -41.45
C ARG A 3 8.55 -44.53 -42.12
N THR A 4 8.23 -44.18 -43.36
CA THR A 4 8.96 -43.16 -44.12
C THR A 4 8.71 -41.76 -43.58
N ALA A 5 7.46 -41.44 -43.21
CA ALA A 5 7.14 -40.19 -42.54
C ALA A 5 7.86 -40.05 -41.19
N PHE A 6 7.95 -41.14 -40.41
CA PHE A 6 8.66 -41.13 -39.13
C PHE A 6 10.16 -40.88 -39.29
N ALA A 7 10.78 -41.50 -40.30
CA ALA A 7 12.21 -41.28 -40.60
C ALA A 7 12.50 -39.83 -41.02
N ILE A 8 11.60 -39.21 -41.79
CA ILE A 8 11.73 -37.81 -42.22
C ILE A 8 11.62 -36.86 -41.02
N VAL A 9 10.65 -37.07 -40.12
CA VAL A 9 10.49 -36.25 -38.92
C VAL A 9 11.71 -36.38 -37.99
N LEU A 10 12.26 -37.59 -37.84
CA LEU A 10 13.46 -37.81 -37.03
C LEU A 10 14.68 -37.09 -37.64
N ALA A 11 14.88 -37.18 -38.96
CA ALA A 11 15.97 -36.50 -39.65
C ALA A 11 15.86 -34.97 -39.54
N LEU A 12 14.65 -34.41 -39.62
CA LEU A 12 14.42 -32.98 -39.43
C LEU A 12 14.69 -32.52 -37.99
N SER A 13 14.45 -33.37 -36.98
CA SER A 13 14.69 -33.00 -35.58
C SER A 13 16.18 -32.79 -35.24
N VAL A 14 17.08 -33.52 -35.91
CA VAL A 14 18.54 -33.40 -35.71
C VAL A 14 19.09 -32.08 -36.25
N ILE A 15 18.42 -31.48 -37.25
CA ILE A 15 18.85 -30.22 -37.87
C ILE A 15 18.54 -29.01 -36.95
N VAL A 16 17.57 -29.14 -36.03
CA VAL A 16 17.09 -28.05 -35.17
C VAL A 16 17.81 -28.02 -33.81
N SER A 17 18.62 -29.03 -33.46
CA SER A 17 19.42 -29.00 -32.22
C SER A 17 20.64 -28.09 -32.39
N GLY A 18 20.48 -26.80 -32.05
CA GLY A 18 21.58 -25.85 -31.99
C GLY A 18 22.66 -26.27 -30.97
N PHE A 19 23.92 -25.92 -31.26
CA PHE A 19 25.05 -26.15 -30.36
C PHE A 19 24.97 -25.21 -29.15
N ALA A 20 24.63 -25.74 -27.97
CA ALA A 20 24.76 -25.00 -26.72
C ALA A 20 26.24 -24.89 -26.32
N GLN A 21 26.80 -23.68 -26.41
CA GLN A 21 28.16 -23.39 -25.93
C GLN A 21 28.09 -23.09 -24.43
N ALA A 22 28.54 -24.02 -23.59
CA ALA A 22 28.71 -23.78 -22.16
C ALA A 22 30.08 -23.15 -21.91
N GLN A 23 30.13 -21.89 -21.49
CA GLN A 23 31.38 -21.25 -21.09
C GLN A 23 31.73 -21.70 -19.67
N VAL A 24 32.79 -22.51 -19.56
CA VAL A 24 33.35 -22.93 -18.27
C VAL A 24 34.41 -21.92 -17.86
N PHE A 25 34.09 -21.07 -16.89
CA PHE A 25 35.07 -20.21 -16.25
C PHE A 25 35.78 -21.01 -15.14
N PRO A 26 37.10 -21.25 -15.22
CA PRO A 26 37.81 -21.89 -14.14
C PRO A 26 37.86 -20.97 -12.91
N PRO A 27 37.76 -21.52 -11.69
CA PRO A 27 38.01 -20.74 -10.48
C PRO A 27 39.48 -20.31 -10.47
N GLY A 28 39.75 -19.01 -10.60
CA GLY A 28 41.11 -18.46 -10.66
C GLY A 28 41.34 -17.35 -11.70
N GLY A 29 40.32 -16.99 -12.49
CA GLY A 29 40.42 -15.91 -13.47
C GLY A 29 41.25 -16.29 -14.70
N VAL A 30 41.54 -15.31 -15.55
CA VAL A 30 42.35 -15.52 -16.76
C VAL A 30 43.82 -15.82 -16.38
N ASN A 31 44.39 -16.90 -16.93
CA ASN A 31 45.79 -17.30 -16.76
C ASN A 31 46.26 -17.62 -15.32
N ASN A 32 45.37 -18.09 -14.42
CA ASN A 32 45.72 -18.46 -13.03
C ASN A 32 46.40 -17.35 -12.21
N GLN A 33 46.25 -16.09 -12.58
CA GLN A 33 46.82 -14.99 -11.81
C GLN A 33 45.94 -14.72 -10.58
N PRO A 34 46.49 -14.77 -9.36
CA PRO A 34 45.79 -14.29 -8.19
C PRO A 34 45.51 -12.81 -8.40
N VAL A 35 44.25 -12.45 -8.59
CA VAL A 35 43.82 -11.05 -8.52
C VAL A 35 43.96 -10.65 -7.07
N ILE A 36 45.12 -10.10 -6.70
CA ILE A 36 45.33 -9.53 -5.37
C ILE A 36 44.43 -8.28 -5.31
N PRO A 37 43.39 -8.25 -4.47
CA PRO A 37 42.62 -7.04 -4.30
C PRO A 37 43.58 -5.98 -3.74
N PHE A 38 43.66 -4.83 -4.39
CA PHE A 38 44.37 -3.69 -3.82
C PHE A 38 43.82 -3.40 -2.42
N PRO A 39 44.65 -3.01 -1.44
CA PRO A 39 44.17 -2.62 -0.12
C PRO A 39 43.20 -1.45 -0.29
N VAL A 40 41.93 -1.68 0.04
CA VAL A 40 40.90 -0.66 -0.03
C VAL A 40 41.12 0.31 1.12
N ALA A 41 41.16 1.62 0.82
CA ALA A 41 41.29 2.64 1.85
C ALA A 41 40.15 2.50 2.90
N PRO A 42 40.41 2.78 4.18
CA PRO A 42 39.36 2.80 5.19
C PRO A 42 38.22 3.73 4.76
N PRO A 43 36.95 3.36 4.98
CA PRO A 43 35.84 4.25 4.67
C PRO A 43 35.95 5.55 5.48
N PRO A 44 35.54 6.69 4.92
CA PRO A 44 35.56 7.96 5.64
C PRO A 44 34.70 7.89 6.91
N PRO A 45 35.05 8.64 7.96
CA PRO A 45 34.23 8.69 9.17
C PRO A 45 32.81 9.16 8.84
N PRO A 46 31.78 8.59 9.49
CA PRO A 46 30.41 9.00 9.25
C PRO A 46 30.23 10.50 9.57
N PRO A 47 29.45 11.23 8.76
CA PRO A 47 29.17 12.63 9.02
C PRO A 47 28.46 12.76 10.38
N PRO A 48 28.71 13.84 11.15
CA PRO A 48 28.01 14.06 12.40
C PRO A 48 26.50 14.17 12.15
N ILE A 49 25.71 13.37 12.89
CA ILE A 49 24.25 13.52 12.92
C ILE A 49 23.96 14.82 13.68
N VAL A 50 23.56 15.85 12.94
CA VAL A 50 22.99 17.06 13.53
C VAL A 50 21.49 16.83 13.63
N VAL A 51 20.98 16.70 14.86
CA VAL A 51 19.53 16.61 15.09
C VAL A 51 18.93 17.96 14.75
N PRO A 52 18.01 18.05 13.75
CA PRO A 52 17.31 19.29 13.47
C PRO A 52 16.45 19.67 14.68
N THR A 53 16.47 20.95 15.04
CA THR A 53 15.55 21.48 16.05
C THR A 53 14.12 21.20 15.60
N VAL A 54 13.39 20.38 16.37
CA VAL A 54 11.98 20.10 16.09
C VAL A 54 11.20 21.40 16.25
N PRO A 55 10.50 21.89 15.21
CA PRO A 55 9.63 23.04 15.34
C PRO A 55 8.55 22.75 16.39
N GLN A 56 8.57 23.50 17.49
CA GLN A 56 7.53 23.44 18.51
C GLN A 56 6.26 24.06 17.91
N MET A 57 5.15 23.32 17.90
CA MET A 57 3.85 23.91 17.63
C MET A 57 3.44 24.69 18.88
N ASN A 58 3.12 25.99 18.74
CA ASN A 58 2.48 26.72 19.83
C ASN A 58 1.23 25.93 20.22
N SER A 59 1.14 25.52 21.48
CA SER A 59 -0.05 24.83 21.98
C SER A 59 -1.27 25.66 21.58
N PRO A 60 -2.33 25.04 21.05
CA PRO A 60 -3.55 25.77 20.78
C PRO A 60 -3.93 26.57 22.03
N PRO A 61 -4.46 27.79 21.87
CA PRO A 61 -4.83 28.62 23.01
C PRO A 61 -5.68 27.78 23.98
N PRO A 62 -5.42 27.86 25.29
CA PRO A 62 -6.20 27.11 26.27
C PRO A 62 -7.67 27.36 25.99
N PHE A 63 -8.45 26.28 25.92
CA PHE A 63 -9.87 26.34 25.60
C PHE A 63 -10.50 27.50 26.38
N ALA A 64 -10.89 28.56 25.69
CA ALA A 64 -11.73 29.58 26.29
C ALA A 64 -12.94 28.83 26.82
N LEU A 65 -13.17 28.88 28.14
CA LEU A 65 -14.29 28.21 28.78
C LEU A 65 -15.55 28.51 27.97
N GLN A 66 -15.99 27.53 27.18
CA GLN A 66 -17.41 27.37 26.93
C GLN A 66 -17.99 27.31 28.35
N ASN A 67 -18.97 28.16 28.64
CA ASN A 67 -19.59 28.33 29.96
C ASN A 67 -20.28 27.03 30.41
N THR A 68 -19.48 26.05 30.72
CA THR A 68 -19.78 24.75 31.29
C THR A 68 -18.89 24.72 32.50
N THR A 69 -19.43 25.12 33.63
CA THR A 69 -18.79 24.91 34.94
C THR A 69 -18.20 23.50 34.93
N PRO A 70 -16.87 23.33 35.04
CA PRO A 70 -16.30 22.00 35.06
C PRO A 70 -16.79 21.36 36.35
N GLY A 71 -17.79 20.48 36.24
CA GLY A 71 -18.18 19.63 37.34
C GLY A 71 -16.96 18.80 37.71
N TYR A 72 -16.47 18.93 38.94
CA TYR A 72 -15.49 17.99 39.47
C TYR A 72 -16.08 16.59 39.35
N VAL A 73 -15.46 15.74 38.55
CA VAL A 73 -15.86 14.33 38.42
C VAL A 73 -15.27 13.60 39.62
N THR A 74 -16.01 13.56 40.73
CA THR A 74 -15.74 12.62 41.83
C THR A 74 -15.95 11.20 41.31
N GLN A 75 -14.98 10.32 41.54
CA GLN A 75 -14.95 8.94 41.00
C GLN A 75 -16.18 8.11 41.41
N ASP A 76 -16.88 8.52 42.46
CA ASP A 76 -18.05 7.84 43.02
C ASP A 76 -19.36 8.11 42.26
N THR A 77 -19.39 9.12 41.37
CA THR A 77 -20.60 9.53 40.66
C THR A 77 -20.38 9.45 39.15
N PRO A 78 -20.97 8.47 38.45
CA PRO A 78 -20.85 8.37 36.99
C PRO A 78 -21.40 9.65 36.34
N PRO A 79 -20.66 10.28 35.40
CA PRO A 79 -21.17 11.45 34.69
C PRO A 79 -22.46 11.07 33.96
N LYS A 80 -23.51 11.86 34.18
CA LYS A 80 -24.81 11.67 33.51
C LYS A 80 -24.56 11.69 32.00
N ARG A 81 -24.72 10.54 31.33
CA ARG A 81 -24.61 10.47 29.87
C ARG A 81 -25.69 11.36 29.29
N VAL A 82 -25.33 12.57 28.89
CA VAL A 82 -26.17 13.39 28.03
C VAL A 82 -26.07 12.72 26.68
N LEU A 83 -27.02 11.82 26.40
CA LEU A 83 -27.27 11.35 25.04
C LEU A 83 -27.75 12.59 24.26
N LYS A 84 -26.81 13.38 23.73
CA LYS A 84 -27.15 14.29 22.65
C LYS A 84 -27.74 13.38 21.58
N ARG A 85 -29.04 13.55 21.32
CA ARG A 85 -29.72 12.83 20.26
C ARG A 85 -28.98 13.20 18.99
N GLU A 86 -28.12 12.30 18.52
CA GLU A 86 -27.39 12.50 17.29
C GLU A 86 -28.44 12.74 16.22
N ARG A 87 -28.48 13.98 15.72
CA ARG A 87 -29.54 14.40 14.82
C ARG A 87 -29.36 13.56 13.57
N ARG A 88 -30.36 12.75 13.24
CA ARG A 88 -30.33 11.94 12.02
C ARG A 88 -29.95 12.86 10.85
N PRO A 89 -29.00 12.47 10.00
CA PRO A 89 -28.60 13.27 8.85
C PRO A 89 -29.83 13.65 8.02
N SER A 90 -29.77 14.83 7.38
CA SER A 90 -30.86 15.28 6.52
C SER A 90 -31.10 14.26 5.41
N PHE A 91 -32.32 14.22 4.86
CA PHE A 91 -32.63 13.29 3.78
C PHE A 91 -31.67 13.45 2.59
N SER A 92 -31.30 14.69 2.25
CA SER A 92 -30.33 15.00 1.20
C SER A 92 -28.96 14.38 1.46
N ASP A 93 -28.46 14.48 2.71
CA ASP A 93 -27.16 13.91 3.08
C ASP A 93 -27.17 12.38 2.97
N ARG A 94 -28.31 11.75 3.27
CA ARG A 94 -28.47 10.30 3.11
C ARG A 94 -28.49 9.92 1.64
N VAL A 95 -29.20 10.65 0.79
CA VAL A 95 -29.20 10.40 -0.66
C VAL A 95 -27.78 10.53 -1.23
N ALA A 96 -27.03 11.56 -0.87
CA ALA A 96 -25.64 11.74 -1.32
C ALA A 96 -24.76 10.55 -0.93
N ARG A 97 -24.78 10.13 0.34
CA ARG A 97 -24.03 8.94 0.79
C ARG A 97 -24.45 7.68 0.05
N CYS A 98 -25.75 7.44 -0.13
CA CYS A 98 -26.21 6.27 -0.86
C CYS A 98 -25.82 6.29 -2.34
N LEU A 99 -25.69 7.46 -2.96
CA LEU A 99 -25.15 7.57 -4.32
C LEU A 99 -23.65 7.23 -4.35
N ASP A 100 -22.89 7.68 -3.36
CA ASP A 100 -21.46 7.38 -3.23
C ASP A 100 -21.22 5.89 -2.94
N ASP A 101 -22.02 5.29 -2.06
CA ASP A 101 -21.98 3.85 -1.78
C ASP A 101 -22.32 3.06 -3.05
N GLY A 102 -23.39 3.42 -3.77
CA GLY A 102 -23.70 2.80 -5.06
C GLY A 102 -22.57 2.98 -6.09
N ALA A 103 -21.76 4.04 -5.97
CA ALA A 103 -20.56 4.24 -6.78
C ALA A 103 -19.45 3.27 -6.46
N ALA A 104 -19.15 3.13 -5.17
CA ALA A 104 -18.12 2.24 -4.68
C ALA A 104 -18.40 0.77 -5.04
N TRP A 105 -19.68 0.41 -5.16
CA TRP A 105 -20.12 -0.93 -5.54
C TRP A 105 -20.18 -1.14 -7.06
N GLY A 106 -19.82 -0.13 -7.85
CA GLY A 106 -19.78 -0.22 -9.31
C GLY A 106 -21.16 -0.22 -9.97
N LEU A 107 -22.21 0.25 -9.30
CA LEU A 107 -23.54 0.32 -9.90
C LEU A 107 -23.52 1.33 -11.07
N ASN A 108 -24.19 0.94 -12.14
CA ASN A 108 -24.44 1.82 -13.27
C ASN A 108 -25.35 3.01 -12.85
N PRO A 109 -25.41 4.10 -13.63
CA PRO A 109 -26.16 5.30 -13.23
C PRO A 109 -27.65 5.05 -12.91
N ASN A 110 -28.31 4.18 -13.68
CA ASN A 110 -29.73 3.86 -13.48
C ASN A 110 -29.96 3.03 -12.21
N GLN A 111 -29.11 2.03 -11.97
CA GLN A 111 -29.14 1.20 -10.77
C GLN A 111 -28.81 2.02 -9.53
N ARG A 112 -27.84 2.94 -9.63
CA ARG A 112 -27.45 3.84 -8.55
C ARG A 112 -28.57 4.81 -8.16
N ALA A 113 -29.27 5.36 -9.16
CA ALA A 113 -30.45 6.20 -8.91
C ALA A 113 -31.56 5.42 -8.19
N ALA A 114 -31.84 4.18 -8.61
CA ALA A 114 -32.81 3.31 -7.93
C ALA A 114 -32.37 2.95 -6.50
N TYR A 115 -31.11 2.57 -6.32
CA TYR A 115 -30.52 2.22 -5.02
C TYR A 115 -30.58 3.38 -4.03
N SER A 116 -30.22 4.60 -4.46
CA SER A 116 -30.22 5.77 -3.57
C SER A 116 -31.60 6.10 -2.99
N ARG A 117 -32.67 5.87 -3.76
CA ARG A 117 -34.06 6.06 -3.31
C ARG A 117 -34.45 5.05 -2.25
N GLN A 118 -33.98 3.80 -2.35
CA GLN A 118 -34.27 2.76 -1.36
C GLN A 118 -33.41 2.96 -0.10
N CYS A 119 -32.11 3.22 -0.26
CA CYS A 119 -31.15 3.38 0.81
C CYS A 119 -31.43 4.63 1.67
N ALA A 120 -31.82 5.78 1.09
CA ALA A 120 -32.06 7.00 1.86
C ALA A 120 -33.31 6.95 2.78
N ASN A 121 -34.19 5.98 2.53
CA ASN A 121 -35.40 5.72 3.30
C ASN A 121 -35.17 4.74 4.47
N GLN A 122 -34.04 4.03 4.50
CA GLN A 122 -33.56 3.25 5.64
C GLN A 122 -33.09 4.22 6.75
#